data_AF-A0A5P0YZK1-F1
#
_entry.id   AF-A0A5P0YZK1-F1
#
_cell.length_a   1.000
_cell.length_b   1.000
_cell.length_c   1.000
_cell.angle_alpha   90.00
_cell.angle_beta   90.00
_cell.angle_gamma   90.00
#
_symmetry.space_group_name_H-M   'P 1'
#
loop_
_entity.id
_entity.type
_entity.pdbx_description
1 polymer ?
#
loop_
_entity_poly.entity_id
_entity_poly.type
_entity_poly.pdbx_seq_one_letter_code
_entity_poly.pdbx_strand_id
1 'polypeptide(L)'
;MNAAVAEVLSEATEGILRCSEAFALVPRPPGFMPGLGYLRNYWKQIRDYFLVVKQNRTYRICVINAASRYRSPMEMASMGI
;
A
#
# COMPACT_ATOMS: atom_id res chain seq x y z
N MET A 1 -9.89 -3.44 -22.29
CA MET A 1 -9.99 -3.26 -20.82
C MET A 1 -11.03 -2.18 -20.58
N ASN A 2 -12.02 -2.39 -19.71
CA ASN A 2 -13.09 -1.42 -19.49
C ASN A 2 -12.51 -0.21 -18.73
N ALA A 3 -12.61 1.00 -19.28
CA ALA A 3 -11.99 2.21 -18.73
C ALA A 3 -12.52 2.52 -17.32
N ALA A 4 -13.81 2.28 -17.08
CA ALA A 4 -14.43 2.45 -15.76
C ALA A 4 -13.80 1.54 -14.70
N VAL A 5 -13.47 0.29 -15.05
CA VAL A 5 -12.82 -0.64 -14.11
C VAL A 5 -11.41 -0.15 -13.77
N ALA A 6 -10.67 0.37 -14.75
CA ALA A 6 -9.33 0.92 -14.51
C ALA A 6 -9.39 2.16 -13.61
N GLU A 7 -10.37 3.05 -13.81
CA GLU A 7 -10.58 4.23 -12.99
C GLU A 7 -10.88 3.88 -11.53
N VAL A 8 -11.86 2.99 -11.30
CA VAL A 8 -12.21 2.54 -9.95
C VAL A 8 -11.03 1.80 -9.30
N LEU A 9 -10.21 1.07 -10.07
CA LEU A 9 -9.00 0.42 -9.56
C LEU A 9 -7.97 1.44 -9.11
N SER A 10 -7.73 2.47 -9.92
CA SER A 10 -6.82 3.56 -9.57
C SER A 10 -7.27 4.28 -8.30
N GLU A 11 -8.56 4.60 -8.18
CA GLU A 11 -9.11 5.27 -6.99
C GLU A 11 -9.01 4.37 -5.74
N ALA A 12 -9.33 3.08 -5.87
CA ALA A 12 -9.17 2.12 -4.78
C ALA A 12 -7.72 1.99 -4.34
N THR A 13 -6.78 1.99 -5.29
CA THR A 13 -5.35 1.94 -5.01
C THR A 13 -4.89 3.20 -4.29
N GLU A 14 -5.34 4.38 -4.70
CA GLU A 14 -5.03 5.64 -4.02
C GLU A 14 -5.59 5.65 -2.58
N GLY A 15 -6.82 5.20 -2.38
CA GLY A 15 -7.42 5.07 -1.06
C GLY A 15 -6.64 4.14 -0.12
N ILE A 16 -6.14 3.03 -0.65
CA ILE A 16 -5.25 2.11 0.09
C ILE A 16 -3.89 2.74 0.38
N LEU A 17 -3.34 3.52 -0.55
CA LEU A 17 -2.06 4.22 -0.36
C LEU A 17 -2.16 5.32 0.72
N ARG A 18 -3.31 5.99 0.86
CA ARG A 18 -3.54 6.90 1.98
C ARG A 18 -3.56 6.19 3.34
N CYS A 19 -4.03 4.94 3.39
CA CYS A 19 -3.89 4.10 4.59
C CYS A 19 -2.42 3.79 4.93
N SER A 20 -1.52 3.80 3.93
CA SER A 20 -0.09 3.58 4.11
C SER A 20 0.73 4.87 4.26
N GLU A 21 0.16 6.07 4.10
CA GLU A 21 0.89 7.34 4.31
C GLU A 21 1.41 7.52 5.74
N ALA A 22 0.63 7.10 6.74
CA ALA A 22 1.09 7.05 8.14
C ALA A 22 2.26 6.07 8.33
N PHE A 23 2.48 5.18 7.36
CA PHE A 23 3.56 4.21 7.28
C PHE A 23 4.53 4.50 6.10
N ALA A 24 4.49 5.71 5.53
CA ALA A 24 5.38 6.10 4.44
C ALA A 24 6.77 6.55 4.92
N LEU A 25 7.02 6.49 6.23
CA LEU A 25 8.36 6.58 6.82
C LEU A 25 9.15 5.27 6.58
N VAL A 26 9.06 4.73 5.37
CA VAL A 26 10.00 3.70 4.90
C VAL A 26 11.39 4.30 5.11
N PRO A 27 12.30 3.63 5.84
CA PRO A 27 13.64 4.13 6.06
C PRO A 27 14.24 4.43 4.69
N ARG A 28 14.50 5.70 4.35
CA ARG A 28 15.17 6.03 3.08
C ARG A 28 16.64 5.64 3.23
N PRO A 29 17.27 5.10 2.17
CA PRO A 29 18.69 4.85 2.26
C PRO A 29 19.38 6.22 2.41
N PRO A 30 20.29 6.40 3.37
CA PRO A 30 21.14 7.58 3.45
C PRO A 30 21.88 7.70 2.11
N GLY A 31 22.16 8.94 1.68
CA GLY A 31 22.82 9.22 0.40
C GLY A 31 24.23 8.63 0.27
N PHE A 32 24.75 7.99 1.32
CA PHE A 32 26.01 7.28 1.38
C PHE A 32 25.75 5.80 1.74
N MET A 33 26.16 4.87 0.87
CA MET A 33 26.02 3.41 1.09
C MET A 33 27.36 2.82 1.57
N PRO A 34 27.56 2.59 2.89
CA PRO A 34 28.85 2.13 3.43
C PRO A 34 29.10 0.62 3.25
N GLY A 35 28.98 0.10 2.02
CA GLY A 35 29.34 -1.28 1.65
C GLY A 35 28.22 -2.33 1.74
N LEU A 36 28.50 -3.58 1.34
CA LEU A 36 27.51 -4.67 1.20
C LEU A 36 26.79 -5.04 2.52
N GLY A 37 27.46 -4.92 3.66
CA GLY A 37 26.85 -5.17 4.98
C GLY A 37 25.74 -4.17 5.30
N TYR A 38 25.87 -2.93 4.83
CA TYR A 38 24.85 -1.89 4.97
C TYR A 38 23.57 -2.23 4.22
N LEU A 39 23.70 -2.66 2.96
CA LEU A 39 22.56 -3.06 2.13
C LEU A 39 21.77 -4.22 2.77
N ARG A 40 22.48 -5.20 3.35
CA ARG A 40 21.83 -6.32 4.06
C ARG A 40 21.06 -5.87 5.29
N ASN A 41 21.66 -5.01 6.12
CA ASN A 41 21.00 -4.49 7.32
C ASN A 41 19.82 -3.57 6.98
N TYR A 42 19.98 -2.74 5.96
CA TYR A 42 18.94 -1.89 5.42
C TYR A 42 17.77 -2.72 4.87
N TRP A 43 18.04 -3.79 4.14
CA TRP A 43 17.01 -4.70 3.66
C TRP A 43 16.29 -5.42 4.82
N LYS A 44 17.02 -5.85 5.85
CA LYS A 44 16.40 -6.40 7.07
C LYS A 44 15.45 -5.38 7.71
N GLN A 45 15.86 -4.12 7.81
CA GLN A 45 15.08 -3.06 8.44
C GLN A 45 13.79 -2.74 7.67
N ILE A 46 13.85 -2.65 6.34
CA ILE A 46 12.65 -2.48 5.51
C ILE A 46 11.69 -3.67 5.68
N ARG A 47 12.21 -4.90 5.66
CA ARG A 47 11.36 -6.10 5.80
C ARG A 47 10.67 -6.12 7.16
N ASP A 48 11.41 -5.86 8.23
CA ASP A 48 10.88 -5.86 9.60
C ASP A 48 9.85 -4.72 9.78
N TYR A 49 10.07 -3.56 9.13
CA TYR A 49 9.09 -2.47 9.07
C TYR A 49 7.76 -2.91 8.44
N PHE A 50 7.79 -3.51 7.25
CA PHE A 50 6.57 -4.00 6.59
C PHE A 50 5.84 -5.07 7.39
N LEU A 51 6.57 -5.94 8.11
CA LEU A 51 5.97 -6.95 8.98
C LEU A 51 5.21 -6.31 10.15
N VAL A 52 5.75 -5.26 10.76
CA VAL A 52 5.07 -4.52 11.85
C VAL A 52 3.85 -3.76 11.33
N VAL A 53 3.97 -3.10 10.19
CA VAL A 53 2.86 -2.36 9.55
C VAL A 53 1.70 -3.31 9.21
N LYS A 54 2.02 -4.50 8.68
CA LYS A 54 1.02 -5.53 8.37
C LYS A 54 0.26 -6.01 9.61
N GLN A 55 0.90 -6.03 10.78
CA GLN A 55 0.27 -6.41 12.05
C GLN A 55 -0.50 -5.25 12.71
N ASN A 56 -0.36 -4.02 12.21
CA ASN A 56 -1.06 -2.87 12.76
C ASN A 56 -2.57 -2.98 12.48
N ARG A 57 -3.36 -3.04 13.57
CA ARG A 57 -4.82 -3.18 13.50
C ARG A 57 -5.47 -2.00 12.78
N THR A 58 -4.95 -0.79 12.94
CA THR A 58 -5.45 0.42 12.28
C THR A 58 -5.21 0.36 10.77
N TYR A 59 -4.02 -0.08 10.35
CA TYR A 59 -3.72 -0.31 8.94
C TYR A 59 -4.67 -1.33 8.32
N ARG A 60 -4.83 -2.49 8.98
CA ARG A 60 -5.72 -3.56 8.51
C ARG A 60 -7.17 -3.09 8.39
N ILE A 61 -7.69 -2.36 9.37
CA ILE A 61 -9.05 -1.82 9.33
C ILE A 61 -9.21 -0.81 8.20
N CYS A 62 -8.22 0.07 8.00
CA CYS A 62 -8.24 1.06 6.93
C CYS A 62 -8.28 0.39 5.55
N VAL A 63 -7.43 -0.62 5.30
CA VAL A 63 -7.43 -1.38 4.04
C VAL A 63 -8.75 -2.13 3.82
N ILE A 64 -9.30 -2.75 4.86
CA ILE A 64 -10.60 -3.47 4.76
C ILE A 64 -11.74 -2.49 4.45
N ASN A 65 -11.76 -1.31 5.08
CA ASN A 65 -12.77 -0.29 4.82
C ASN A 65 -12.62 0.35 3.44
N ALA A 66 -11.40 0.57 2.96
CA ALA A 66 -11.17 1.01 1.59
C ALA A 66 -11.69 -0.06 0.61
N ALA A 67 -11.33 -1.33 0.81
CA ALA A 67 -11.79 -2.43 -0.03
C ALA A 67 -13.33 -2.59 -0.02
N SER A 68 -13.98 -2.43 1.14
CA SER A 68 -15.45 -2.50 1.22
C SER A 68 -16.12 -1.33 0.48
N ARG A 69 -15.57 -0.12 0.57
CA ARG A 69 -16.08 1.08 -0.11
C ARG A 69 -16.02 0.96 -1.63
N TYR A 70 -14.96 0.38 -2.16
CA TYR A 70 -14.76 0.23 -3.61
C TYR A 70 -15.37 -1.03 -4.21
N ARG A 71 -15.91 -1.94 -3.40
CA ARG A 71 -16.54 -3.18 -3.89
C ARG A 71 -17.73 -2.92 -4.82
N SER A 72 -18.71 -2.13 -4.39
CA SER A 72 -19.90 -1.85 -5.20
C SER A 72 -19.60 -1.05 -6.48
N PRO A 73 -18.75 0.00 -6.45
CA PRO A 73 -18.27 0.67 -7.66
C PRO A 73 -17.57 -0.28 -8.64
N MET A 74 -16.75 -1.22 -8.14
CA MET A 74 -16.08 -2.21 -8.98
C MET A 74 -17.05 -3.18 -9.64
N GLU A 75 -18.04 -3.65 -8.89
CA GLU A 75 -19.10 -4.53 -9.41
C GLU A 75 -19.90 -3.81 -10.51
N MET A 76 -20.27 -2.54 -10.32
CA MET A 76 -20.93 -1.72 -11.37
C MET A 76 -20.02 -1.51 -12.60
N ALA A 77 -18.78 -1.09 -12.38
CA ALA A 77 -17.82 -0.90 -13.47
C ALA A 77 -17.55 -2.19 -14.26
N SER A 78 -17.56 -3.35 -13.58
CA SER A 78 -17.42 -4.66 -14.22
C SER A 78 -18.63 -5.05 -15.08
N MET A 79 -19.81 -4.55 -14.75
CA MET A 79 -21.03 -4.68 -15.56
C MET A 79 -21.08 -3.65 -16.71
N GLY A 80 -20.12 -2.72 -16.77
CA GLY A 80 -20.07 -1.66 -17.78
C GLY A 80 -21.06 -0.53 -17.52
N ILE A 81 -21.45 -0.34 -16.27
CA ILE A 81 -22.31 0.73 -15.75
C ILE A 81 -21.44 1.66 -14.92
#